data_AF-A0A7J9KVP4-F1
#
_entry.id   AF-A0A7J9KVP4-F1
#
_cell.length_a   1.000
_cell.length_b   1.000
_cell.length_c   1.000
_cell.angle_alpha   90.00
_cell.angle_beta   90.00
_cell.angle_gamma   90.00
#
_symmetry.space_group_name_H-M   'P 1'
#
loop_
_entity.id
_entity.type
_entity.pdbx_description
1 polymer ?
#
loop_
_entity_poly.entity_id
_entity_poly.type
_entity_poly.pdbx_seq_one_letter_code
_entity_poly.pdbx_strand_id
1 'polypeptide(L)'
;MVGCEHKPDIRQPGIPLIPTHAPYHCLPKSVLGSGDVKVVYICRDPRDAFVSMFHFAAKQRPKENEHISIEEAFELFCQGRSVFGPAWDHILVIGKLVKSDRKSFENLSNLDVNKTGKRHEDDDEATNKTFFRKG
;
A
#
# COMPACT_ATOMS: atom_id res chain seq x y z
N MET A 1 14.99 -20.88 7.29
CA MET A 1 15.15 -20.39 5.91
C MET A 1 14.31 -21.28 5.01
N VAL A 2 13.12 -20.84 4.62
CA VAL A 2 12.33 -21.52 3.59
C VAL A 2 12.30 -20.57 2.42
N GLY A 3 13.01 -20.93 1.35
CA GLY A 3 12.98 -20.20 0.09
C GLY A 3 11.61 -20.39 -0.55
N CYS A 4 10.86 -19.29 -0.65
CA CYS A 4 9.70 -19.24 -1.53
C CYS A 4 10.21 -18.93 -2.94
N GLU A 5 9.88 -19.83 -3.85
CA GLU A 5 10.27 -19.84 -5.25
C GLU A 5 9.89 -18.53 -5.96
N HIS A 6 10.79 -18.11 -6.85
CA HIS A 6 10.66 -16.93 -7.69
C HIS A 6 9.55 -17.16 -8.72
N LYS A 7 8.45 -16.39 -8.63
CA LYS A 7 7.44 -16.30 -9.68
C LYS A 7 7.45 -14.89 -10.26
N PRO A 8 8.23 -14.61 -11.31
CA PRO A 8 8.10 -13.34 -12.01
C PRO A 8 6.90 -13.46 -12.97
N ASP A 9 5.94 -12.52 -12.90
CA ASP A 9 5.41 -11.85 -14.09
C ASP A 9 4.33 -10.77 -13.75
N ILE A 10 4.71 -9.49 -13.86
CA ILE A 10 3.85 -8.30 -14.02
C ILE A 10 4.22 -7.59 -15.34
N ARG A 11 4.24 -8.35 -16.43
CA ARG A 11 4.16 -7.99 -17.86
C ARG A 11 4.35 -6.51 -18.20
N GLN A 12 5.61 -6.10 -18.41
CA GLN A 12 6.15 -5.41 -19.62
C GLN A 12 7.59 -4.91 -19.35
N PRO A 13 8.47 -4.85 -20.38
CA PRO A 13 9.87 -4.45 -20.24
C PRO A 13 10.00 -2.93 -20.15
N GLY A 14 9.86 -2.39 -18.94
CA GLY A 14 10.08 -0.97 -18.69
C GLY A 14 9.61 -0.55 -17.30
N ILE A 15 10.54 -0.52 -16.35
CA ILE A 15 10.37 -0.09 -14.94
C ILE A 15 9.45 -1.03 -14.11
N PRO A 16 10.01 -1.96 -13.33
CA PRO A 16 9.23 -2.83 -12.46
C PRO A 16 8.50 -2.05 -11.35
N LEU A 17 7.17 -2.19 -11.30
CA LEU A 17 6.34 -1.71 -10.18
C LEU A 17 6.37 -2.74 -9.05
N ILE A 18 6.88 -2.35 -7.88
CA ILE A 18 7.02 -3.24 -6.73
C ILE A 18 6.06 -2.80 -5.63
N PRO A 19 4.97 -3.55 -5.36
CA PRO A 19 4.09 -3.26 -4.24
C PRO A 19 4.73 -3.70 -2.92
N THR A 20 4.57 -2.90 -1.87
CA THR A 20 5.03 -3.26 -0.52
C THR A 20 4.16 -2.59 0.54
N HIS A 21 3.98 -3.29 1.66
CA HIS A 21 3.39 -2.74 2.89
C HIS A 21 4.46 -2.42 3.94
N ALA A 22 5.75 -2.57 3.61
CA ALA A 22 6.83 -2.23 4.54
C ALA A 22 6.80 -0.73 4.87
N PRO A 23 6.98 -0.34 6.14
CA PRO A 23 7.17 1.06 6.51
C PRO A 23 8.31 1.67 5.72
N TYR A 24 8.20 2.97 5.39
CA TYR A 24 9.19 3.67 4.57
C TYR A 24 10.63 3.58 5.10
N HIS A 25 10.80 3.60 6.42
CA HIS A 25 12.11 3.48 7.07
C HIS A 25 12.72 2.07 6.98
N CYS A 26 11.92 1.06 6.65
CA CYS A 26 12.37 -0.32 6.41
C CYS A 26 12.76 -0.57 4.95
N LEU A 27 12.54 0.40 4.05
CA LEU A 27 12.94 0.25 2.66
C LEU A 27 14.47 0.25 2.53
N PRO A 28 15.05 -0.53 1.59
CA PRO A 28 16.48 -0.54 1.37
C PRO A 28 17.02 0.87 1.07
N LYS A 29 18.20 1.21 1.61
CA LYS A 29 18.85 2.50 1.33
C LYS A 29 19.08 2.74 -0.17
N SER A 30 19.28 1.68 -0.95
CA SER A 30 19.39 1.75 -2.41
C SER A 30 18.11 2.25 -3.09
N VAL A 31 16.94 2.01 -2.50
CA VAL A 31 15.65 2.54 -2.97
C VAL A 31 15.49 4.00 -2.57
N LEU A 32 15.87 4.35 -1.33
CA LEU A 32 15.68 5.69 -0.79
C LEU A 32 16.73 6.71 -1.29
N GLY A 33 17.91 6.25 -1.69
CA GLY A 33 19.06 7.10 -2.00
C GLY A 33 19.48 7.15 -3.47
N SER A 34 18.90 6.34 -4.36
CA SER A 34 19.33 6.29 -5.77
C SER A 34 18.80 7.43 -6.63
N GLY A 35 17.70 8.09 -6.25
CA GLY A 35 17.03 9.12 -7.06
C GLY A 35 16.29 8.58 -8.29
N ASP A 36 16.66 7.40 -8.78
CA ASP A 36 16.05 6.73 -9.93
C ASP A 36 14.77 5.96 -9.58
N VAL A 37 14.50 5.75 -8.28
CA VAL A 37 13.29 5.06 -7.81
C VAL A 37 12.26 6.07 -7.29
N LYS A 38 11.08 6.06 -7.90
CA LYS A 38 9.92 6.85 -7.43
C LYS A 38 9.09 6.02 -6.47
N VAL A 39 8.90 6.52 -5.25
CA VAL A 39 8.06 5.88 -4.24
C VAL A 39 6.70 6.59 -4.20
N VAL A 40 5.63 5.85 -4.50
CA VAL A 40 4.26 6.33 -4.33
C VAL A 40 3.71 5.72 -3.05
N TYR A 41 3.19 6.57 -2.17
CA TYR A 41 2.67 6.16 -0.88
C TYR A 41 1.17 6.43 -0.79
N ILE A 42 0.39 5.39 -0.53
CA ILE A 42 -1.07 5.47 -0.46
C ILE A 42 -1.50 5.35 1.00
N CYS A 43 -2.45 6.16 1.43
CA CYS A 43 -3.06 6.03 2.73
C CYS A 43 -4.57 6.16 2.71
N ARG A 44 -5.13 5.70 3.82
CA ARG A 44 -6.55 5.63 4.09
C ARG A 44 -6.77 6.16 5.51
N ASP A 45 -7.98 6.62 5.79
CA ASP A 45 -8.39 6.88 7.17
C ASP A 45 -8.09 5.64 8.04
N PRO A 46 -7.43 5.80 9.20
CA PRO A 46 -7.00 4.66 10.02
C PRO A 46 -8.17 3.81 10.52
N ARG A 47 -9.37 4.37 10.68
CA ARG A 47 -10.58 3.64 11.10
C ARG A 47 -11.03 2.70 9.98
N ASP A 48 -11.06 3.23 8.77
CA ASP A 48 -11.40 2.44 7.58
C ASP A 48 -10.33 1.39 7.26
N ALA A 49 -9.05 1.73 7.45
CA ALA A 49 -7.94 0.81 7.30
C ALA A 49 -8.05 -0.36 8.30
N PHE A 50 -8.38 -0.06 9.56
CA PHE A 50 -8.63 -1.06 10.59
C PHE A 50 -9.76 -2.01 10.19
N VAL A 51 -10.95 -1.49 9.83
CA VAL A 51 -12.10 -2.32 9.45
C VAL A 51 -11.76 -3.23 8.27
N SER A 52 -11.08 -2.69 7.26
CA SER A 52 -10.62 -3.45 6.10
C SER A 52 -9.65 -4.57 6.49
N MET A 53 -8.68 -4.26 7.34
CA MET A 53 -7.68 -5.22 7.82
C MET A 53 -8.33 -6.31 8.69
N PHE A 54 -9.26 -5.95 9.57
CA PHE A 54 -9.98 -6.90 10.42
C PHE A 54 -10.71 -7.94 9.58
N HIS A 55 -11.48 -7.51 8.57
CA HIS A 55 -12.17 -8.44 7.68
C HIS A 55 -11.22 -9.23 6.78
N PHE A 56 -10.13 -8.62 6.30
CA PHE A 56 -9.11 -9.34 5.54
C PHE A 56 -8.48 -10.45 6.38
N ALA A 57 -8.03 -10.14 7.61
CA ALA A 57 -7.44 -11.11 8.52
C ALA A 57 -8.43 -12.22 8.89
N ALA A 58 -9.70 -11.88 9.13
CA ALA A 58 -10.73 -12.86 9.42
C ALA A 58 -10.92 -13.88 8.29
N LYS A 59 -10.79 -13.46 7.01
CA LYS A 59 -10.88 -14.36 5.84
C LYS A 59 -9.67 -15.27 5.67
N GLN A 60 -8.49 -14.84 6.12
CA GLN A 60 -7.24 -15.61 5.99
C GLN A 60 -6.98 -16.54 7.17
N ARG A 61 -7.78 -16.46 8.24
CA ARG A 61 -7.57 -17.28 9.43
C ARG A 61 -7.94 -18.74 9.18
N PRO A 62 -7.09 -19.69 9.61
CA PRO A 62 -7.48 -21.11 9.72
C PRO A 62 -8.73 -21.26 10.59
N LYS A 63 -9.57 -22.24 10.25
CA LYS A 63 -10.84 -22.49 10.96
C LYS A 63 -10.63 -22.98 12.39
N GLU A 64 -9.45 -23.51 12.68
CA GLU A 64 -9.09 -24.02 14.02
C GLU A 64 -8.74 -22.90 15.03
N ASN A 65 -8.48 -21.68 14.54
CA ASN A 65 -8.10 -20.57 15.42
C ASN A 65 -9.33 -19.87 15.99
N GLU A 66 -9.24 -19.52 17.28
CA GLU A 66 -10.27 -18.74 17.96
C GLU A 66 -10.41 -17.34 17.33
N HIS A 67 -11.65 -16.87 17.23
CA HIS A 67 -11.93 -15.55 16.71
C HIS A 67 -11.58 -14.49 17.75
N ILE A 68 -10.62 -13.61 17.42
CA ILE A 68 -10.47 -12.36 18.17
C ILE A 68 -11.73 -11.50 17.96
N SER A 69 -12.20 -10.86 19.02
CA SER A 69 -13.28 -9.87 18.91
C SER A 69 -12.80 -8.63 18.15
N ILE A 70 -13.75 -7.84 17.63
CA ILE A 70 -13.40 -6.61 16.93
C ILE A 70 -12.81 -5.58 17.91
N GLU A 71 -13.29 -5.57 19.16
CA GLU A 71 -12.81 -4.69 20.23
C GLU A 71 -11.36 -5.02 20.58
N GLU A 72 -11.03 -6.30 20.78
CA GLU A 72 -9.66 -6.71 21.11
C GLU A 72 -8.71 -6.46 19.93
N ALA A 73 -9.16 -6.74 18.70
CA ALA A 73 -8.39 -6.39 17.51
C ALA A 73 -8.15 -4.89 17.37
N PHE A 74 -9.14 -4.07 17.73
CA PHE A 74 -9.04 -2.61 17.70
C PHE A 74 -8.05 -2.10 18.74
N GLU A 75 -8.06 -2.64 19.96
CA GLU A 75 -7.08 -2.31 20.99
C GLU A 75 -5.66 -2.66 20.57
N LEU A 76 -5.45 -3.86 20.01
CA LEU A 76 -4.16 -4.25 19.44
C LEU A 76 -3.72 -3.29 18.32
N PHE A 77 -4.63 -2.89 17.44
CA PHE A 77 -4.33 -1.93 16.38
C PHE A 77 -3.93 -0.55 16.92
N CYS A 78 -4.66 -0.01 17.91
CA CYS A 78 -4.33 1.24 18.60
C CYS A 78 -2.95 1.20 19.27
N GLN A 79 -2.59 0.05 19.86
CA GLN A 79 -1.26 -0.23 20.43
C GLN A 79 -0.16 -0.40 19.36
N GLY A 80 -0.49 -0.31 18.07
CA GLY A 80 0.45 -0.51 16.97
C GLY A 80 0.77 -1.98 16.67
N ARG A 81 0.08 -2.92 17.31
CA ARG A 81 0.27 -4.37 17.19
C ARG A 81 -0.62 -4.94 16.08
N SER A 82 -0.36 -4.54 14.85
CA SER A 82 -1.04 -5.04 13.66
C SER A 82 -0.05 -5.55 12.61
N VAL A 83 -0.55 -6.29 11.63
CA VAL A 83 0.27 -6.68 10.47
C VAL A 83 0.72 -5.41 9.75
N PHE A 84 2.04 -5.28 9.54
CA PHE A 84 2.70 -4.06 9.03
C PHE A 84 2.45 -2.79 9.88
N GLY A 85 1.99 -2.94 11.13
CA GLY A 85 1.83 -1.82 12.06
C GLY A 85 3.16 -1.34 12.63
N PRO A 86 3.17 -0.16 13.28
CA PRO A 86 2.01 0.67 13.63
C PRO A 86 1.48 1.53 12.48
N ALA A 87 0.15 1.71 12.38
CA ALA A 87 -0.44 2.63 11.38
C ALA A 87 0.08 4.07 11.52
N TRP A 88 0.43 4.48 12.74
CA TRP A 88 0.98 5.81 13.03
C TRP A 88 2.30 6.08 12.32
N ASP A 89 3.19 5.08 12.22
CA ASP A 89 4.45 5.22 11.49
C ASP A 89 4.19 5.53 10.01
N HIS A 90 3.17 4.89 9.44
CA HIS A 90 2.79 5.13 8.06
C HIS A 90 2.23 6.55 7.84
N ILE A 91 1.43 7.06 8.78
CA ILE A 91 0.85 8.41 8.74
C ILE A 91 1.93 9.49 8.89
N LEU A 92 2.87 9.29 9.81
CA LEU A 92 3.98 10.24 10.06
C LEU A 92 4.87 10.40 8.83
N VAL A 93 5.12 9.31 8.10
CA VAL A 93 5.88 9.34 6.84
C VAL A 93 5.19 10.24 5.82
N ILE A 94 3.88 10.10 5.62
CA ILE A 94 3.14 10.97 4.69
C ILE A 94 3.24 12.42 5.14
N GLY A 95 3.04 12.69 6.43
CA GLY A 95 3.18 14.04 6.95
C GLY A 95 4.54 14.67 6.62
N LYS A 96 5.62 13.89 6.61
CA LYS A 96 6.95 14.33 6.17
C LYS A 96 7.04 14.51 4.65
N LEU A 97 6.58 13.53 3.87
CA LEU A 97 6.62 13.56 2.41
C LEU A 97 5.82 14.74 1.84
N VAL A 98 4.63 15.01 2.38
CA VAL A 98 3.77 16.14 1.99
C VAL A 98 4.46 17.48 2.27
N LYS A 99 5.17 17.58 3.40
CA LYS A 99 5.91 18.80 3.76
C LYS A 99 7.14 19.00 2.87
N SER A 100 7.83 17.91 2.51
CA SER A 100 9.03 17.95 1.68
C SER A 100 8.73 18.19 0.19
N ASP A 101 7.61 17.69 -0.33
CA ASP A 101 7.22 17.86 -1.74
C ASP A 101 5.71 18.14 -1.89
N ARG A 102 5.33 19.36 -1.45
CA ARG A 102 3.95 19.83 -1.48
C ARG A 102 3.35 19.86 -2.90
N LYS A 103 4.15 20.21 -3.92
CA LYS A 103 3.67 20.35 -5.31
C LYS A 103 3.32 18.99 -5.92
N SER A 104 4.14 17.97 -5.70
CA SER A 104 3.82 16.62 -6.17
C SER A 104 2.60 16.05 -5.44
N PHE A 105 2.44 16.37 -4.16
CA PHE A 105 1.25 15.96 -3.39
C PHE A 105 -0.04 16.63 -3.89
N GLU A 106 -0.03 17.93 -4.16
CA GLU A 106 -1.19 18.64 -4.75
C GLU A 106 -1.58 18.06 -6.12
N ASN A 107 -0.60 17.61 -6.91
CA ASN A 107 -0.87 16.91 -8.16
C ASN A 107 -1.54 15.53 -7.95
N LEU A 108 -1.19 14.81 -6.88
CA LEU A 108 -1.79 13.51 -6.55
C LEU A 108 -3.15 13.64 -5.88
N SER A 109 -3.39 14.67 -5.05
CA SER A 109 -4.69 14.91 -4.42
C SER A 109 -5.79 15.25 -5.43
N ASN A 110 -5.39 15.75 -6.60
CA ASN A 110 -6.27 16.03 -7.73
C ASN A 110 -6.48 14.81 -8.64
N LEU A 111 -6.05 13.61 -8.22
CA LEU A 111 -6.31 12.37 -8.93
C LEU A 111 -7.39 11.56 -8.21
N ASP A 112 -8.42 11.19 -8.96
CA ASP A 112 -9.42 10.20 -8.57
C ASP A 112 -9.01 8.81 -9.03
N VAL A 113 -9.37 7.79 -8.25
CA VAL A 113 -9.27 6.39 -8.70
C VAL A 113 -10.23 6.18 -9.86
N ASN A 114 -9.73 5.61 -10.95
CA ASN A 114 -10.55 5.21 -12.09
C ASN A 114 -11.42 4.00 -11.71
N LYS A 115 -12.69 4.26 -11.38
CA LYS A 115 -13.68 3.23 -10.97
C LYS A 115 -14.16 2.34 -12.11
N THR A 116 -13.77 2.65 -13.34
CA THR A 116 -14.29 1.96 -14.54
C THR A 116 -13.69 0.56 -14.68
N GLY A 117 -12.48 0.31 -14.16
CA GLY A 117 -11.90 -1.03 -13.97
C GLY A 117 -11.76 -1.91 -15.21
N LYS A 118 -12.12 -1.45 -16.41
CA LYS A 118 -12.04 -2.22 -17.64
C LYS A 118 -10.63 -2.09 -18.22
N ARG A 119 -9.83 -3.14 -18.07
CA ARG A 119 -8.71 -3.39 -18.96
C ARG A 119 -9.28 -4.04 -20.21
N HIS A 120 -9.06 -3.44 -21.37
CA HIS A 120 -9.18 -4.19 -22.62
C HIS A 120 -7.99 -5.15 -22.66
N GLU A 121 -8.25 -6.42 -23.01
CA GLU A 121 -7.21 -7.48 -23.02
C GLU A 121 -6.04 -7.16 -23.97
N ASP A 122 -6.21 -6.18 -24.85
CA ASP A 122 -5.25 -5.73 -25.87
C ASP A 122 -4.42 -4.48 -25.47
N ASP A 123 -4.65 -3.89 -24.29
CA ASP A 123 -3.84 -2.73 -23.82
C ASP A 123 -2.51 -3.23 -23.23
N ASP A 124 -1.51 -3.31 -24.09
CA ASP A 124 -0.16 -3.77 -23.75
C ASP A 124 0.50 -2.96 -22.61
N GLU A 125 0.12 -1.70 -22.39
CA GLU A 125 0.77 -0.83 -21.40
C GLU A 125 -0.19 -0.32 -20.31
N ALA A 126 0.02 -0.80 -19.08
CA ALA A 126 -0.68 -0.28 -17.91
C ALA A 126 -0.11 1.10 -17.52
N THR A 127 -0.58 2.15 -18.17
CA THR A 127 -0.18 3.53 -17.83
C THR A 127 -0.87 4.03 -16.55
N ASN A 128 -0.34 5.07 -15.91
CA ASN A 128 -0.98 5.69 -14.73
C ASN A 128 -2.45 6.08 -14.96
N LYS A 129 -2.84 6.40 -16.21
CA LYS A 129 -4.22 6.74 -16.60
C LYS A 129 -5.18 5.56 -16.46
N THR A 130 -4.68 4.33 -16.50
CA THR A 130 -5.46 3.11 -16.27
C THR A 130 -6.00 3.06 -14.84
N PHE A 131 -5.24 3.56 -13.86
CA PHE A 131 -5.59 3.50 -12.44
C PHE A 131 -6.15 4.82 -11.89
N PHE A 132 -5.71 5.95 -12.43
CA PHE A 132 -6.02 7.28 -11.93
C PHE A 132 -6.49 8.21 -13.04
N ARG A 133 -7.42 9.11 -12.73
CA ARG A 133 -7.88 10.18 -13.62
C ARG A 133 -7.81 11.52 -12.88
N LYS A 134 -7.70 12.63 -13.60
CA LYS A 134 -7.85 13.95 -12.96
C LYS A 134 -9.27 14.09 -12.43
N GLY A 135 -9.40 14.54 -11.18
CA GLY A 135 -10.65 14.99 -10.56
C GLY A 135 -11.07 16.36 -11.07
#